data_AF-A0A833E555-F1
#
_entry.id   AF-A0A833E555-F1
#
_cell.length_a   1.000
_cell.length_b   1.000
_cell.length_c   1.000
_cell.angle_alpha   90.00
_cell.angle_beta   90.00
_cell.angle_gamma   90.00
#
_symmetry.space_group_name_H-M   'P 1'
#
loop_
_entity.id
_entity.type
_entity.pdbx_description
1 polymer ?
#
loop_
_entity_poly.entity_id
_entity_poly.type
_entity_poly.pdbx_seq_one_letter_code
_entity_poly.pdbx_strand_id
1 'polypeptide(L)'
;MEKKILYIYFFLFSLFLIFYTGIFLAPYLYDKNRFLSLLIYSVYSSICHQLPERSYYIFNHKMGVCARCFGIYTGALVGMILYPLVRRLDNFKIPNRYYLILALIPMGIDGITQLLGLRESFNELRFVTGFIGGFVGIFYILPLLLKSLRELIKYRSTLY
;
A
#
# COMPACT_ATOMS: atom_id res chain seq x y z
N MET A 1 -20.54 -13.39 10.34
CA MET A 1 -19.22 -12.75 10.48
C MET A 1 -19.05 -12.29 11.93
N GLU A 2 -17.96 -12.68 12.59
CA GLU A 2 -17.67 -12.30 13.97
C GLU A 2 -17.47 -10.77 14.08
N LYS A 3 -18.21 -10.08 14.97
CA LYS A 3 -18.12 -8.60 15.12
C LYS A 3 -16.68 -8.13 15.34
N LYS A 4 -15.87 -8.90 16.08
CA LYS A 4 -14.45 -8.60 16.32
C LYS A 4 -13.64 -8.47 15.03
N ILE A 5 -13.82 -9.36 14.05
CA ILE A 5 -13.09 -9.32 12.78
C ILE A 5 -13.44 -8.05 11.99
N LEU A 6 -14.71 -7.64 12.02
CA LEU A 6 -15.15 -6.42 11.37
C LEU A 6 -14.48 -5.17 11.98
N TYR A 7 -14.36 -5.11 13.32
CA TYR A 7 -13.66 -4.01 13.99
C TYR A 7 -12.16 -3.99 13.66
N ILE A 8 -11.50 -5.16 13.64
CA ILE A 8 -10.09 -5.25 13.22
C ILE A 8 -9.93 -4.75 11.78
N TYR A 9 -10.82 -5.15 10.88
CA TYR A 9 -10.79 -4.69 9.49
C TYR A 9 -10.92 -3.17 9.40
N PHE A 10 -11.92 -2.56 10.06
CA PHE A 10 -12.09 -1.11 10.01
C PHE A 10 -10.93 -0.36 10.65
N PHE A 11 -10.34 -0.90 11.73
CA PHE A 11 -9.14 -0.35 12.33
C PHE A 11 -7.96 -0.36 11.35
N LEU A 12 -7.66 -1.50 10.72
CA LEU A 12 -6.61 -1.61 9.71
C LEU A 12 -6.86 -0.70 8.50
N PHE A 13 -8.11 -0.62 8.04
CA PHE A 13 -8.51 0.25 6.95
C PHE A 13 -8.29 1.72 7.29
N SER A 14 -8.63 2.13 8.51
CA SER A 14 -8.46 3.51 8.98
C SER A 14 -6.98 3.89 9.09
N LEU A 15 -6.14 2.99 9.64
CA LEU A 15 -4.69 3.17 9.67
C LEU A 15 -4.12 3.31 8.25
N PHE A 16 -4.54 2.44 7.33
CA PHE A 16 -4.08 2.49 5.95
C PHE A 16 -4.56 3.76 5.23
N LEU A 17 -5.78 4.24 5.52
CA LEU A 17 -6.30 5.48 4.97
C LEU A 17 -5.51 6.70 5.45
N ILE A 18 -5.14 6.76 6.74
CA ILE A 18 -4.26 7.81 7.29
C ILE A 18 -2.89 7.76 6.62
N PHE A 19 -2.32 6.56 6.46
CA PHE A 19 -1.08 6.38 5.71
C PHE A 19 -1.22 6.80 4.24
N TYR A 20 -2.35 6.56 3.59
CA TYR A 20 -2.55 6.92 2.20
C TYR A 20 -2.73 8.44 2.02
N THR A 21 -3.49 9.09 2.91
CA THR A 21 -3.69 10.55 2.86
C THR A 21 -2.39 11.33 3.10
N GLY A 22 -1.50 10.80 3.94
CA GLY A 22 -0.18 11.39 4.19
C GLY A 22 0.66 11.60 2.91
N ILE A 23 0.45 10.77 1.87
CA ILE A 23 1.17 10.86 0.59
C ILE A 23 0.91 12.22 -0.09
N PHE A 24 -0.33 12.72 0.02
CA PHE A 24 -0.77 14.01 -0.51
C PHE A 24 -0.55 15.14 0.49
N LEU A 25 -0.62 14.83 1.79
CA LEU A 25 -0.43 15.81 2.84
C LEU A 25 1.00 16.34 2.87
N ALA A 26 2.00 15.49 2.56
CA ALA A 26 3.41 15.88 2.49
C ALA A 26 3.66 17.09 1.54
N PRO A 27 3.33 17.04 0.24
CA PRO A 27 3.50 18.19 -0.66
C PRO A 27 2.55 19.34 -0.33
N TYR A 28 1.31 19.07 0.09
CA TYR A 28 0.34 20.12 0.44
C TYR A 28 0.83 21.04 1.58
N LEU A 29 1.50 20.45 2.58
CA LEU A 29 2.00 21.20 3.73
C LEU A 29 3.35 21.86 3.48
N TYR A 30 4.04 21.61 2.37
CA TYR A 30 5.41 22.06 2.20
C TYR A 30 5.57 23.58 2.32
N ASP A 31 4.69 24.35 1.69
CA ASP A 31 4.69 25.81 1.74
C ASP A 31 3.90 26.38 2.95
N LYS A 32 3.11 25.55 3.65
CA LYS A 32 2.24 25.98 4.77
C LYS A 32 2.85 25.72 6.14
N ASN A 33 3.45 24.55 6.32
CA ASN A 33 4.12 24.11 7.53
C ASN A 33 5.24 23.14 7.13
N ARG A 34 6.40 23.72 6.79
CA ARG A 34 7.57 22.97 6.30
C ARG A 34 8.03 21.90 7.28
N PHE A 35 8.00 22.17 8.60
CA PHE A 35 8.38 21.20 9.61
C PHE A 35 7.52 19.93 9.56
N LEU A 36 6.19 20.10 9.55
CA LEU A 36 5.27 18.96 9.48
C LEU A 36 5.36 18.23 8.13
N SER A 37 5.52 18.97 7.03
CA SER A 37 5.78 18.39 5.71
C SER A 37 7.01 17.48 5.72
N LEU A 38 8.15 17.97 6.22
CA LEU A 38 9.40 17.20 6.31
C LEU A 38 9.29 16.00 7.25
N LEU A 39 8.54 16.11 8.34
CA LEU A 39 8.25 14.98 9.23
C LEU A 39 7.50 13.88 8.47
N ILE A 40 6.48 14.24 7.68
CA ILE A 40 5.73 13.29 6.86
C ILE A 40 6.63 12.67 5.78
N TYR A 41 7.44 13.47 5.07
CA TYR A 41 8.42 12.93 4.11
C TYR A 41 9.38 11.94 4.77
N SER A 42 9.85 12.22 5.99
CA SER A 42 10.74 11.35 6.75
C SER A 42 10.12 9.98 7.02
N VAL A 43 8.84 9.93 7.42
CA VAL A 43 8.12 8.66 7.61
C VAL A 43 8.14 7.80 6.34
N TYR A 44 7.91 8.39 5.17
CA TYR A 44 7.94 7.66 3.90
C TYR A 44 9.36 7.34 3.40
N SER A 45 10.39 8.10 3.80
CA SER A 45 11.76 7.88 3.34
C SER A 45 12.32 6.51 3.76
N SER A 46 11.82 5.94 4.86
CA SER A 46 12.16 4.59 5.33
C SER A 46 11.70 3.46 4.40
N ILE A 47 10.72 3.73 3.53
CA ILE A 47 10.08 2.73 2.64
C ILE A 47 10.10 3.14 1.17
N CYS A 48 10.45 4.39 0.85
CA CYS A 48 10.51 4.92 -0.50
C CYS A 48 11.69 5.88 -0.65
N HIS A 49 12.45 5.75 -1.74
CA HIS A 49 13.58 6.63 -2.04
C HIS A 49 13.17 8.06 -2.41
N GLN A 50 11.89 8.28 -2.76
CA GLN A 50 11.35 9.60 -3.11
C GLN A 50 12.14 10.36 -4.20
N LEU A 51 12.67 9.63 -5.18
CA LEU A 51 13.43 10.24 -6.28
C LEU A 51 12.54 11.21 -7.08
N PRO A 52 12.94 12.49 -7.25
CA PRO A 52 12.15 13.51 -7.94
C PRO A 52 11.68 13.06 -9.33
N GLU A 53 12.58 12.50 -10.12
CA GLU A 53 12.34 12.05 -11.50
C GLU A 53 11.39 10.84 -11.61
N ARG A 54 11.11 10.17 -10.48
CA ARG A 54 10.21 9.00 -10.42
C ARG A 54 8.91 9.30 -9.66
N SER A 55 8.63 10.56 -9.36
CA SER A 55 7.51 10.98 -8.53
C SER A 55 6.55 11.88 -9.30
N TYR A 56 5.26 11.78 -8.99
CA TYR A 56 4.29 12.79 -9.43
C TYR A 56 4.43 14.06 -8.58
N TYR A 57 3.99 15.19 -9.12
CA TYR A 57 4.06 16.49 -8.46
C TYR A 57 2.66 17.04 -8.20
N ILE A 58 2.46 17.60 -7.02
CA ILE A 58 1.24 18.30 -6.61
C ILE A 58 1.68 19.58 -5.90
N PHE A 59 1.05 20.71 -6.23
CA PHE A 59 1.44 22.02 -5.69
C PHE A 59 2.93 22.35 -5.91
N ASN A 60 3.50 21.95 -7.07
CA ASN A 60 4.92 22.08 -7.40
C ASN A 60 5.90 21.30 -6.50
N HIS A 61 5.41 20.42 -5.64
CA HIS A 61 6.22 19.53 -4.80
C HIS A 61 5.98 18.07 -5.15
N LYS A 62 7.03 17.24 -5.11
CA LYS A 62 6.91 15.80 -5.33
C LYS A 62 5.96 15.19 -4.29
N MET A 63 5.19 14.16 -4.64
CA MET A 63 4.39 13.43 -3.65
C MET A 63 5.28 12.78 -2.58
N GLY A 64 4.67 12.41 -1.43
CA GLY A 64 5.36 11.75 -0.33
C GLY A 64 6.02 10.41 -0.70
N VAL A 65 5.67 9.82 -1.84
CA VAL A 65 6.28 8.60 -2.39
C VAL A 65 6.40 8.68 -3.92
N CYS A 66 7.23 7.82 -4.51
CA CYS A 66 7.39 7.71 -5.96
C CYS A 66 6.14 7.09 -6.64
N ALA A 67 6.04 7.23 -7.97
CA ALA A 67 4.92 6.76 -8.78
C ALA A 67 4.63 5.26 -8.60
N ARG A 68 5.66 4.42 -8.43
CA ARG A 68 5.49 2.97 -8.18
C ARG A 68 4.85 2.69 -6.83
N CYS A 69 5.40 3.28 -5.76
CA CYS A 69 4.85 3.16 -4.42
C CYS A 69 3.42 3.71 -4.35
N PHE A 70 3.17 4.85 -5.01
CA PHE A 70 1.83 5.41 -5.13
C PHE A 70 0.87 4.42 -5.80
N GLY A 71 1.27 3.79 -6.91
CA GLY A 71 0.51 2.71 -7.54
C GLY A 71 0.21 1.56 -6.56
N ILE A 72 1.22 1.02 -5.89
CA ILE A 72 1.07 -0.08 -4.91
C ILE A 72 0.05 0.27 -3.84
N TYR A 73 0.17 1.45 -3.22
CA TYR A 73 -0.73 1.84 -2.14
C TYR A 73 -2.14 2.14 -2.63
N THR A 74 -2.29 2.70 -3.84
CA THR A 74 -3.59 2.92 -4.48
C THR A 74 -4.28 1.60 -4.77
N GLY A 75 -3.55 0.64 -5.37
CA GLY A 75 -4.06 -0.70 -5.64
C GLY A 75 -4.47 -1.43 -4.38
N ALA A 76 -3.64 -1.36 -3.33
CA ALA A 76 -3.97 -1.94 -2.03
C ALA A 76 -5.21 -1.30 -1.41
N LEU A 77 -5.36 0.04 -1.46
CA LEU A 77 -6.55 0.75 -0.94
C LEU A 77 -7.81 0.29 -1.66
N VAL A 78 -7.79 0.29 -3.00
CA VAL A 78 -8.92 -0.17 -3.83
C VAL A 78 -9.23 -1.63 -3.52
N GLY A 79 -8.20 -2.47 -3.39
CA GLY A 79 -8.37 -3.87 -3.01
C GLY A 79 -8.98 -4.05 -1.62
N MET A 80 -8.61 -3.25 -0.62
CA MET A 80 -9.27 -3.26 0.70
C MET A 80 -10.75 -2.90 0.57
N ILE A 81 -11.09 -1.82 -0.15
CA ILE A 81 -12.48 -1.38 -0.36
C ILE A 81 -13.31 -2.48 -1.02
N LEU A 82 -12.78 -3.14 -2.04
CA LEU A 82 -13.48 -4.18 -2.79
C LEU A 82 -13.48 -5.54 -2.07
N TYR A 83 -12.52 -5.80 -1.17
CA TYR A 83 -12.37 -7.08 -0.48
C TYR A 83 -13.68 -7.62 0.12
N PRO A 84 -14.45 -6.88 0.94
CA PRO A 84 -15.69 -7.39 1.54
C PRO A 84 -16.79 -7.70 0.53
N LEU A 85 -16.71 -7.18 -0.70
CA LEU A 85 -17.67 -7.46 -1.78
C LEU A 85 -17.39 -8.79 -2.47
N VAL A 86 -16.13 -9.22 -2.50
CA VAL A 86 -15.70 -10.44 -3.20
C VAL A 86 -15.34 -11.59 -2.25
N ARG A 87 -14.98 -11.30 -1.00
CA ARG A 87 -14.57 -12.30 -0.01
C ARG A 87 -15.07 -11.93 1.38
N ARG A 88 -15.47 -12.94 2.14
CA ARG A 88 -15.79 -12.77 3.56
C ARG A 88 -14.53 -12.48 4.38
N LEU A 89 -14.62 -11.54 5.32
CA LEU A 89 -13.51 -11.15 6.19
C LEU A 89 -13.08 -12.26 7.17
N ASP A 90 -13.97 -13.23 7.45
CA ASP A 90 -13.68 -14.41 8.27
C ASP A 90 -13.11 -15.59 7.47
N ASN A 91 -12.89 -15.43 6.16
CA ASN A 91 -12.21 -16.40 5.32
C ASN A 91 -10.72 -16.05 5.17
N PHE A 92 -9.88 -16.72 5.97
CA PHE A 92 -8.43 -16.50 5.98
C PHE A 92 -7.65 -17.29 4.91
N LYS A 93 -8.32 -18.00 4.00
CA LYS A 93 -7.64 -18.72 2.92
C LYS A 93 -7.03 -17.72 1.94
N ILE A 94 -5.73 -17.81 1.66
CA ILE A 94 -5.11 -17.01 0.61
C ILE A 94 -5.47 -17.55 -0.79
N PRO A 95 -5.50 -16.72 -1.84
CA PRO A 95 -5.66 -17.18 -3.22
C PRO A 95 -4.46 -18.04 -3.66
N ASN A 96 -4.58 -18.67 -4.83
CA ASN A 96 -3.46 -19.41 -5.43
C ASN A 96 -2.24 -18.49 -5.63
N ARG A 97 -1.04 -18.90 -5.20
CA ARG A 97 0.21 -18.13 -5.29
C ARG A 97 0.54 -17.66 -6.71
N TYR A 98 0.11 -18.38 -7.75
CA TYR A 98 0.38 -18.00 -9.13
C TYR A 98 -0.21 -16.65 -9.52
N TYR A 99 -1.37 -16.25 -8.97
CA TYR A 99 -1.93 -14.92 -9.26
C TYR A 99 -1.03 -13.80 -8.74
N LEU A 100 -0.45 -13.97 -7.55
CA LEU A 100 0.52 -13.01 -7.01
C LEU A 100 1.79 -12.96 -7.87
N ILE A 101 2.33 -14.12 -8.26
CA ILE A 101 3.51 -14.18 -9.12
C ILE A 101 3.25 -13.44 -10.44
N LEU A 102 2.14 -13.74 -11.11
CA LEU A 102 1.74 -13.09 -12.36
C LEU A 102 1.55 -11.58 -12.20
N ALA A 103 0.95 -11.13 -11.09
CA ALA A 103 0.74 -9.71 -10.82
C ALA A 103 2.05 -8.95 -10.53
N LEU A 104 3.05 -9.61 -9.94
CA LEU A 104 4.34 -9.01 -9.61
C LEU A 104 5.31 -9.03 -10.80
N ILE A 105 5.13 -9.92 -11.79
CA ILE A 105 6.01 -10.03 -12.95
C ILE A 105 6.18 -8.70 -13.70
N PRO A 106 5.11 -7.97 -14.09
CA PRO A 106 5.27 -6.70 -14.82
C PRO A 106 6.09 -5.66 -14.04
N MET A 107 5.85 -5.57 -12.72
CA MET A 107 6.59 -4.67 -11.84
C MET A 107 8.05 -5.11 -11.65
N GLY A 108 8.29 -6.43 -11.57
CA GLY A 108 9.62 -7.01 -11.51
C GLY A 108 10.42 -6.77 -12.79
N ILE A 109 9.81 -6.98 -13.95
CA ILE A 109 10.41 -6.69 -15.26
C ILE A 109 10.74 -5.19 -15.36
N ASP A 110 9.80 -4.31 -15.00
CA ASP A 110 10.03 -2.86 -14.99
C ASP A 110 11.19 -2.47 -14.07
N GLY A 111 11.25 -3.02 -12.86
CA GLY A 111 12.34 -2.78 -11.92
C GLY A 111 13.69 -3.28 -12.42
N ILE A 112 13.76 -4.52 -12.92
CA ILE A 112 15.02 -5.17 -13.33
C ILE A 112 15.56 -4.53 -14.60
N THR A 113 14.73 -4.29 -15.62
CA THR A 113 15.18 -3.68 -16.88
C THR A 113 15.68 -2.25 -16.68
N GLN A 114 15.05 -1.49 -15.77
CA GLN A 114 15.54 -0.17 -15.37
C GLN A 114 16.86 -0.26 -14.57
N LEU A 115 17.00 -1.23 -13.67
CA LEU A 115 18.23 -1.42 -12.87
C LEU A 115 19.44 -1.78 -13.75
N LEU A 116 19.22 -2.56 -14.82
CA LEU A 116 20.26 -2.96 -15.77
C LEU A 116 20.58 -1.87 -16.82
N GLY A 117 19.90 -0.71 -16.78
CA GLY A 117 20.10 0.37 -17.75
C GLY A 117 19.61 0.05 -19.16
N LEU A 118 18.77 -0.98 -19.34
CA LEU A 118 18.28 -1.42 -20.66
C LEU A 118 17.24 -0.46 -21.23
N ARG A 119 16.53 0.26 -20.35
CA ARG A 119 15.59 1.32 -20.71
C ARG A 119 15.30 2.23 -19.53
N GLU A 120 14.88 3.45 -19.83
CA GLU A 120 14.21 4.27 -18.84
C GLU A 120 12.77 3.78 -18.61
N SER A 121 12.28 3.99 -17.39
CA SER A 121 10.88 3.80 -17.07
C SER A 121 10.20 5.17 -16.93
N PHE A 122 8.89 5.20 -17.12
CA PHE A 122 8.07 6.40 -17.03
C PHE A 122 6.97 6.21 -15.98
N ASN A 123 6.45 7.31 -15.44
CA ASN A 123 5.68 7.27 -14.20
C ASN A 123 4.35 6.51 -14.34
N GLU A 124 3.74 6.54 -15.51
CA GLU A 124 2.50 5.85 -15.82
C GLU A 124 2.69 4.32 -15.76
N LEU A 125 3.77 3.80 -16.35
CA LEU A 125 4.11 2.37 -16.27
C LEU A 125 4.43 1.94 -14.84
N ARG A 126 5.21 2.77 -14.11
CA ARG A 126 5.51 2.53 -12.69
C ARG A 126 4.24 2.46 -11.86
N PHE A 127 3.31 3.37 -12.09
CA PHE A 127 2.02 3.42 -11.41
C PHE A 127 1.18 2.19 -11.74
N VAL A 128 0.98 1.85 -13.02
CA VAL A 128 0.12 0.73 -13.43
C VAL A 128 0.64 -0.61 -12.91
N THR A 129 1.94 -0.88 -13.07
CA THR A 129 2.55 -2.12 -12.56
C THR A 129 2.53 -2.20 -11.04
N GLY A 130 2.76 -1.07 -10.36
CA GLY A 130 2.60 -0.96 -8.91
C GLY A 130 1.16 -1.22 -8.47
N PHE A 131 0.18 -0.63 -9.15
CA PHE A 131 -1.25 -0.78 -8.87
C PHE A 131 -1.68 -2.23 -8.96
N ILE A 132 -1.32 -2.94 -10.04
CA ILE A 132 -1.63 -4.36 -10.20
C ILE A 132 -1.03 -5.18 -9.05
N GLY A 133 0.25 -4.95 -8.73
CA GLY A 133 0.92 -5.66 -7.64
C GLY A 133 0.29 -5.39 -6.27
N GLY A 134 -0.03 -4.13 -5.96
CA GLY A 134 -0.68 -3.75 -4.71
C GLY A 134 -2.11 -4.27 -4.58
N PHE A 135 -2.90 -4.17 -5.66
CA PHE A 135 -4.28 -4.65 -5.72
C PHE A 135 -4.35 -6.16 -5.51
N VAL A 136 -3.50 -6.94 -6.17
CA VAL A 136 -3.48 -8.40 -5.97
C VAL A 136 -2.86 -8.75 -4.62
N GLY A 137 -1.78 -8.09 -4.22
CA GLY A 137 -1.06 -8.34 -2.97
C GLY A 137 -1.93 -8.22 -1.72
N ILE A 138 -2.88 -7.27 -1.69
CA ILE A 138 -3.75 -7.09 -0.52
C ILE A 138 -4.66 -8.30 -0.25
N PHE A 139 -5.00 -9.10 -1.27
CA PHE A 139 -5.78 -10.33 -1.11
C PHE A 139 -5.00 -11.46 -0.41
N TYR A 140 -3.69 -11.30 -0.24
CA TYR A 140 -2.82 -12.19 0.52
C TYR A 140 -2.53 -11.61 1.90
N ILE A 141 -2.20 -10.31 1.96
CA ILE A 141 -1.82 -9.63 3.20
C ILE A 141 -3.00 -9.50 4.16
N LEU A 142 -4.15 -9.02 3.67
CA LEU A 142 -5.32 -8.73 4.52
C LEU A 142 -5.85 -9.97 5.28
N PRO A 143 -6.15 -11.12 4.65
CA PRO A 143 -6.63 -12.29 5.39
C PRO A 143 -5.62 -12.81 6.42
N LEU A 144 -4.33 -12.71 6.13
CA LEU A 144 -3.28 -13.12 7.08
C LEU A 144 -3.21 -12.17 8.28
N LEU A 145 -3.27 -10.85 8.05
CA LEU A 145 -3.31 -9.86 9.13
C LEU A 145 -4.56 -10.00 10.00
N LEU A 146 -5.73 -10.17 9.38
CA LEU A 146 -6.98 -10.39 10.12
C LEU A 146 -6.92 -11.67 10.97
N LYS A 147 -6.36 -12.77 10.43
CA LYS A 147 -6.14 -14.01 11.18
C LYS A 147 -5.22 -13.78 12.37
N SER A 148 -4.05 -13.20 12.14
CA SER A 148 -3.04 -12.98 13.18
C SER A 148 -3.56 -12.10 14.33
N LEU A 149 -4.22 -10.97 14.01
CA LEU A 149 -4.77 -10.07 15.02
C LEU A 149 -5.93 -10.72 15.79
N ARG A 150 -6.78 -11.50 15.13
CA ARG A 150 -7.84 -12.25 15.80
C ARG A 150 -7.28 -13.25 16.80
N GLU A 151 -6.28 -14.04 16.41
CA GLU A 151 -5.66 -15.03 17.30
C GLU A 151 -4.94 -14.35 18.48
N LEU A 152 -4.27 -13.21 18.26
CA LEU A 152 -3.65 -12.42 19.33
C LEU A 152 -4.68 -11.92 20.35
N ILE A 153 -5.82 -11.38 19.88
CA ILE A 153 -6.89 -10.91 20.76
C ILE A 153 -7.52 -12.08 21.52
N LYS A 154 -7.72 -13.23 20.86
CA LYS A 154 -8.27 -14.43 21.48
C LYS A 154 -7.35 -14.98 22.57
N TYR A 155 -6.06 -15.09 22.27
CA TYR A 155 -5.04 -15.53 23.23
C TYR A 155 -4.98 -14.62 24.46
N ARG A 156 -5.06 -13.30 24.26
CA ARG A 156 -5.11 -12.36 25.39
C ARG A 156 -6.37 -12.53 26.24
N SER A 157 -7.52 -12.83 25.64
CA SER A 157 -8.77 -13.06 26.38
C SER A 157 -8.83 -14.39 27.14
N THR A 158 -7.90 -15.32 26.93
CA THR A 158 -7.82 -16.57 27.69
C THR A 158 -6.85 -16.51 28.88
N LEU A 159 -6.05 -15.44 28.98
CA LEU A 159 -5.10 -15.22 30.07
C LEU A 159 -5.67 -14.40 31.24
N TYR A 160 -6.88 -13.85 31.08
CA TYR A 160 -7.64 -13.10 32.08
C TYR A 160 -9.03 -13.72 32.21
#